data_AF-A0AAW2PNN2-F1
#
_entry.id   AF-A0AAW2PNN2-F1
#
_cell.length_a   1.000
_cell.length_b   1.000
_cell.length_c   1.000
_cell.angle_alpha   90.00
_cell.angle_beta   90.00
_cell.angle_gamma   90.00
#
_symmetry.space_group_name_H-M   'P 1'
#
loop_
_entity.id
_entity.type
_entity.pdbx_description
1 polymer ?
#
loop_
_entity_poly.entity_id
_entity_poly.type
_entity_poly.pdbx_seq_one_letter_code
_entity_poly.pdbx_strand_id
1 'polypeptide(L)'
;MPTPLKKGKLKPVRISASSSSLTQESSTLDGTHESNKGKEKLGVVVKPMERPRLVLKFIWMEKNIGIAIDQVIPGGHGTIPLSPYYFWPRKDAWEELKVMLESKPWISNKQMVVLLNQATDIINLWQQSGGDLA
;
A
#
# COMPACT_ATOMS: atom_id res chain seq x y z
N MET A 1 -24.63 57.88 -16.71
CA MET A 1 -25.57 57.39 -15.69
C MET A 1 -26.08 56.00 -16.09
N PRO A 2 -25.52 54.90 -15.57
CA PRO A 2 -26.13 53.58 -15.68
C PRO A 2 -26.64 53.07 -14.32
N THR A 3 -27.88 52.57 -14.32
CA THR A 3 -28.60 51.94 -13.21
C THR A 3 -28.12 50.51 -12.90
N PRO A 4 -28.35 49.98 -11.68
CA PRO A 4 -27.61 48.83 -11.14
C PRO A 4 -28.22 47.46 -11.46
N LEU A 5 -27.35 46.46 -11.64
CA LEU A 5 -27.67 45.03 -11.74
C LEU A 5 -28.15 44.46 -10.39
N LYS A 6 -29.26 43.73 -10.43
CA LYS A 6 -29.90 43.06 -9.29
C LYS A 6 -29.01 41.92 -8.76
N LYS A 7 -28.66 41.98 -7.47
CA LYS A 7 -27.94 40.91 -6.75
C LYS A 7 -28.89 39.75 -6.42
N GLY A 8 -28.65 38.57 -6.97
CA GLY A 8 -29.33 37.33 -6.61
C GLY A 8 -28.90 36.85 -5.22
N LYS A 9 -29.88 36.58 -4.34
CA LYS A 9 -29.70 36.09 -2.97
C LYS A 9 -29.68 34.56 -2.98
N LEU A 10 -28.51 33.96 -2.81
CA LEU A 10 -28.40 32.50 -2.57
C LEU A 10 -28.67 32.22 -1.08
N LYS A 11 -29.59 31.28 -0.82
CA LYS A 11 -29.92 30.78 0.53
C LYS A 11 -29.06 29.55 0.82
N PRO A 12 -28.34 29.47 1.95
CA PRO A 12 -27.66 28.24 2.34
C PRO A 12 -28.66 27.23 2.92
N VAL A 13 -28.65 26.02 2.37
CA VAL A 13 -29.34 24.85 2.94
C VAL A 13 -28.55 24.39 4.15
N ARG A 14 -29.20 24.36 5.33
CA ARG A 14 -28.68 23.75 6.55
C ARG A 14 -29.09 22.28 6.56
N ILE A 15 -28.12 21.37 6.62
CA ILE A 15 -28.37 19.97 6.96
C ILE A 15 -28.08 19.84 8.46
N SER A 16 -29.14 19.61 9.23
CA SER A 16 -29.07 19.36 10.67
C SER A 16 -28.98 17.86 10.91
N ALA A 17 -27.94 17.39 11.62
CA ALA A 17 -27.91 16.06 12.22
C ALA A 17 -27.83 16.25 13.75
N SER A 18 -28.84 15.78 14.47
CA SER A 18 -28.93 15.87 15.93
C SER A 18 -28.98 14.47 16.57
N SER A 19 -27.87 14.13 17.23
CA SER A 19 -27.65 13.49 18.55
C SER A 19 -28.63 12.46 19.17
N SER A 20 -28.06 11.37 19.72
CA SER A 20 -28.28 10.76 21.07
C SER A 20 -27.44 9.46 21.18
N SER A 21 -26.37 9.31 22.00
CA SER A 21 -26.19 9.16 23.47
C SER A 21 -26.12 7.71 24.00
N LEU A 22 -24.97 7.35 24.62
CA LEU A 22 -24.71 6.59 25.90
C LEU A 22 -25.45 5.24 26.20
N THR A 23 -24.97 4.16 26.87
CA THR A 23 -23.85 3.83 27.81
C THR A 23 -23.76 2.29 28.06
N GLN A 24 -22.63 1.83 28.66
CA GLN A 24 -22.42 0.70 29.64
C GLN A 24 -22.56 -0.78 29.14
N GLU A 25 -21.81 -1.80 29.61
CA GLU A 25 -21.08 -2.05 30.87
C GLU A 25 -20.07 -3.24 30.78
N SER A 26 -19.09 -3.25 31.70
CA SER A 26 -18.49 -4.36 32.50
C SER A 26 -17.87 -5.64 31.87
N SER A 27 -16.58 -5.88 32.17
CA SER A 27 -16.16 -6.89 33.18
C SER A 27 -14.63 -6.93 33.38
N THR A 28 -14.23 -6.75 34.63
CA THR A 28 -12.93 -6.97 35.26
C THR A 28 -12.62 -8.47 35.37
N LEU A 29 -11.36 -8.88 35.17
CA LEU A 29 -10.73 -9.94 35.97
C LEU A 29 -9.21 -9.70 36.12
N ASP A 30 -8.84 -9.39 37.37
CA ASP A 30 -7.51 -9.56 37.97
C ASP A 30 -7.19 -11.05 38.06
N GLY A 31 -5.91 -11.41 37.92
CA GLY A 31 -5.46 -12.79 38.05
C GLY A 31 -3.95 -12.93 37.93
N THR A 32 -3.23 -12.46 38.95
CA THR A 32 -1.83 -12.83 39.20
C THR A 32 -1.74 -14.35 39.44
N HIS A 33 -0.87 -15.07 38.73
CA HIS A 33 -0.39 -16.38 39.15
C HIS A 33 1.07 -16.59 38.72
N GLU A 34 1.97 -16.49 39.70
CA GLU A 34 3.35 -16.94 39.61
C GLU A 34 3.48 -18.47 39.61
N SER A 35 4.57 -18.91 38.99
CA SER A 35 5.37 -20.12 39.26
C SER A 35 4.80 -21.48 38.88
N ASN A 36 5.39 -22.10 37.84
CA ASN A 36 5.99 -23.43 38.03
C ASN A 36 7.07 -23.79 37.01
N LYS A 37 8.24 -24.14 37.57
CA LYS A 37 9.26 -25.12 37.15
C LYS A 37 9.65 -25.23 35.67
N GLY A 38 10.91 -24.85 35.45
CA GLY A 38 11.65 -25.12 34.23
C GLY A 38 11.78 -26.61 33.90
N LYS A 39 11.67 -26.87 32.60
CA LYS A 39 12.27 -28.01 31.91
C LYS A 39 12.81 -27.54 30.56
N GLU A 40 14.13 -27.70 30.46
CA GLU A 40 14.84 -28.16 29.27
C GLU A 40 14.98 -27.20 28.09
N LYS A 41 16.20 -26.66 28.01
CA LYS A 41 16.74 -25.85 26.93
C LYS A 41 16.90 -26.74 25.69
N LEU A 42 15.95 -26.70 24.76
CA LEU A 42 16.20 -27.06 23.38
C LEU A 42 16.53 -25.77 22.63
N GLY A 43 17.79 -25.63 22.23
CA GLY A 43 18.25 -24.50 21.44
C GLY A 43 17.51 -24.46 20.11
N VAL A 44 16.41 -23.72 20.07
CA VAL A 44 15.82 -23.28 18.80
C VAL A 44 16.81 -22.26 18.26
N VAL A 45 17.68 -22.71 17.36
CA VAL A 45 18.41 -21.83 16.45
C VAL A 45 17.32 -21.15 15.62
N VAL A 46 16.84 -20.00 16.10
CA VAL A 46 15.98 -19.12 15.34
C VAL A 46 16.86 -18.60 14.23
N LYS A 47 16.84 -19.30 13.08
CA LYS A 47 17.36 -18.73 11.83
C LYS A 47 16.68 -17.37 11.72
N PRO A 48 17.42 -16.24 11.76
CA PRO A 48 16.78 -14.93 11.74
C PRO A 48 15.83 -14.94 10.55
N MET A 49 14.54 -14.64 10.77
CA MET A 49 13.57 -14.57 9.69
C MET A 49 13.97 -13.42 8.78
N GLU A 50 14.78 -13.74 7.78
CA GLU A 50 15.24 -12.81 6.78
C GLU A 50 14.04 -12.46 5.91
N ARG A 51 13.49 -11.26 6.13
CA ARG A 51 12.35 -10.78 5.35
C ARG A 51 12.83 -10.54 3.92
N PRO A 52 12.17 -11.14 2.92
CA PRO A 52 12.49 -10.88 1.53
C PRO A 52 12.34 -9.39 1.23
N ARG A 53 13.29 -8.88 0.47
CA ARG A 53 13.27 -7.52 -0.08
C ARG A 53 12.65 -7.59 -1.46
N LEU A 54 11.87 -6.58 -1.80
CA LEU A 54 11.23 -6.48 -3.10
C LEU A 54 11.86 -5.32 -3.84
N VAL A 55 12.13 -5.52 -5.11
CA VAL A 55 12.75 -4.54 -5.99
C VAL A 55 11.81 -4.33 -7.16
N LEU A 56 11.37 -3.09 -7.34
CA LEU A 56 10.59 -2.69 -8.50
C LEU A 56 11.51 -2.53 -9.70
N LYS A 57 11.16 -3.16 -10.82
CA LYS A 57 11.82 -3.00 -12.11
C LYS A 57 10.84 -2.43 -13.13
N PHE A 58 11.34 -1.63 -14.04
CA PHE A 58 10.53 -1.09 -15.11
C PHE A 58 11.32 -1.02 -16.42
N ILE A 59 10.60 -0.99 -17.53
CA ILE A 59 11.12 -0.83 -18.88
C ILE A 59 10.44 0.39 -19.47
N TRP A 60 11.22 1.42 -19.75
CA TRP A 60 10.74 2.65 -20.35
C TRP A 60 10.68 2.52 -21.87
N MET A 61 9.51 2.77 -22.47
CA MET A 61 9.37 2.93 -23.92
C MET A 61 8.63 4.22 -24.24
N GLU A 62 8.66 4.63 -25.51
CA GLU A 62 8.05 5.88 -25.99
C GLU A 62 6.54 5.94 -25.74
N LYS A 63 5.84 4.83 -26.02
CA LYS A 63 4.37 4.77 -25.97
C LYS A 63 3.83 3.86 -24.87
N ASN A 64 4.70 3.12 -24.20
CA ASN A 64 4.30 2.19 -23.14
C ASN A 64 5.39 2.12 -22.07
N ILE A 65 5.01 1.78 -20.85
CA ILE A 65 5.94 1.48 -19.77
C ILE A 65 5.64 0.09 -19.21
N GLY A 66 6.66 -0.76 -19.15
CA GLY A 66 6.59 -2.09 -18.54
C GLY A 66 6.97 -2.01 -17.06
N ILE A 67 6.22 -2.63 -16.16
CA ILE A 67 6.53 -2.68 -14.72
C ILE A 67 6.54 -4.14 -14.24
N ALA A 68 7.55 -4.51 -13.45
CA ALA A 68 7.73 -5.84 -12.87
C ALA A 68 8.30 -5.75 -11.44
N ILE A 69 8.20 -6.82 -10.66
CA ILE A 69 8.77 -6.92 -9.32
C ILE A 69 9.70 -8.12 -9.26
N ASP A 70 10.87 -7.92 -8.67
CA ASP A 70 11.81 -8.96 -8.31
C ASP A 70 11.88 -9.11 -6.78
N GLN A 71 11.97 -10.34 -6.31
CA GLN A 71 12.19 -10.68 -4.91
C GLN A 71 13.66 -11.03 -4.67
N VAL A 72 14.26 -10.40 -3.68
CA VAL A 72 15.62 -10.68 -3.21
C VAL A 72 15.54 -11.24 -1.79
N ILE A 73 15.93 -12.50 -1.63
CA ILE A 73 15.98 -13.17 -0.33
C ILE A 73 17.43 -13.14 0.16
N PRO A 74 17.74 -12.42 1.25
CA PRO A 74 19.05 -12.55 1.85
C PRO A 74 19.11 -13.94 2.54
N GLY A 75 20.24 -14.66 2.38
CA GLY A 75 20.44 -15.95 3.03
C GLY A 75 20.36 -17.23 2.17
N GLY A 76 20.36 -17.15 0.83
CA GLY A 76 20.77 -18.31 0.02
C GLY A 76 20.09 -18.54 -1.33
N HIS A 77 19.03 -17.80 -1.65
CA HIS A 77 18.37 -17.91 -2.95
C HIS A 77 18.40 -16.53 -3.60
N GLY A 78 19.06 -16.43 -4.75
CA GLY A 78 19.28 -15.19 -5.48
C GLY A 78 17.99 -14.47 -5.90
N THR A 79 18.10 -13.47 -6.76
CA THR A 79 16.95 -12.69 -7.21
C THR A 79 15.96 -13.57 -7.98
N ILE A 80 14.73 -13.68 -7.48
CA ILE A 80 13.64 -14.43 -8.12
C ILE A 80 12.66 -13.41 -8.72
N PRO A 81 12.36 -13.46 -10.03
CA PRO A 81 11.34 -12.59 -10.61
C PRO A 81 9.97 -12.96 -10.01
N LEU A 82 9.33 -11.98 -9.35
CA LEU A 82 8.08 -12.19 -8.64
C LEU A 82 6.86 -11.98 -9.55
N SER A 83 6.96 -11.05 -10.50
CA SER A 83 5.91 -10.74 -11.46
C SER A 83 6.47 -10.58 -12.87
N PRO A 84 5.69 -10.92 -13.91
CA PRO A 84 6.03 -10.56 -15.29
C PRO A 84 5.95 -9.04 -15.48
N TYR A 85 6.43 -8.57 -16.65
CA TYR A 85 6.29 -7.18 -17.06
C TYR A 85 4.86 -6.89 -17.51
N TYR A 86 4.21 -5.95 -16.83
CA TYR A 86 2.90 -5.44 -17.20
C TYR A 86 3.06 -4.10 -17.92
N PHE A 87 2.44 -3.98 -19.09
CA PHE A 87 2.57 -2.80 -19.96
C PHE A 87 1.43 -1.81 -19.76
N TRP A 88 1.75 -0.64 -19.21
CA TRP A 88 0.89 0.53 -19.12
C TRP A 88 1.05 1.41 -20.38
N PRO A 89 0.00 2.07 -20.91
CA PRO A 89 -1.38 2.19 -20.40
C PRO A 89 -2.35 1.13 -20.92
N ARG A 90 -1.88 0.12 -21.64
CA ARG A 90 -2.75 -0.92 -22.24
C ARG A 90 -3.34 -1.86 -21.19
N LYS A 91 -2.59 -2.09 -20.12
CA LYS A 91 -2.95 -2.95 -18.99
C LYS A 91 -2.63 -2.19 -17.71
N ASP A 92 -3.52 -2.32 -16.72
CA ASP A 92 -3.35 -1.70 -15.40
C ASP A 92 -2.20 -2.36 -14.61
N ALA A 93 -0.97 -1.98 -14.95
CA ALA A 93 0.24 -2.53 -14.36
C ALA A 93 0.29 -2.38 -12.84
N TRP A 94 -0.21 -1.26 -12.31
CA TRP A 94 -0.27 -1.01 -10.87
C TRP A 94 -1.24 -1.95 -10.16
N GLU A 95 -2.41 -2.20 -10.75
CA GLU A 95 -3.42 -3.10 -10.18
C GLU A 95 -2.93 -4.54 -10.19
N GLU A 96 -2.35 -4.99 -11.30
CA GLU A 96 -1.74 -6.31 -11.41
C GLU A 96 -0.62 -6.51 -10.38
N LEU A 97 0.23 -5.50 -10.16
CA LEU A 97 1.24 -5.52 -9.09
C LEU A 97 0.59 -5.67 -7.71
N LYS A 98 -0.45 -4.89 -7.42
CA LYS A 98 -1.15 -4.93 -6.13
C LYS A 98 -1.77 -6.30 -5.87
N VAL A 99 -2.54 -6.83 -6.83
CA VAL A 99 -3.18 -8.15 -6.71
C VAL A 99 -2.13 -9.25 -6.51
N MET A 100 -1.02 -9.20 -7.25
CA MET A 100 0.07 -10.16 -7.06
C MET A 100 0.72 -10.06 -5.68
N LEU A 101 0.89 -8.87 -5.12
CA LEU A 101 1.44 -8.66 -3.78
C LEU A 101 0.45 -9.09 -2.68
N GLU A 102 -0.85 -8.81 -2.85
CA GLU A 102 -1.91 -9.18 -1.91
C GLU A 102 -2.11 -10.70 -1.83
N SER A 103 -1.90 -11.41 -2.94
CA SER A 103 -1.96 -12.88 -2.97
C SER A 103 -0.86 -13.57 -2.13
N LYS A 104 0.18 -12.84 -1.71
CA LYS A 104 1.38 -13.37 -1.06
C LYS A 104 1.44 -12.93 0.41
N PRO A 105 0.98 -13.74 1.37
CA PRO A 105 0.87 -13.35 2.78
C PRO A 105 2.21 -13.16 3.50
N TRP A 106 3.33 -13.54 2.88
CA TRP A 106 4.68 -13.31 3.40
C TRP A 106 5.18 -11.87 3.16
N ILE A 107 4.50 -11.10 2.30
CA ILE A 107 4.80 -9.70 2.02
C ILE A 107 4.08 -8.83 3.04
N SER A 108 4.81 -7.94 3.70
CA SER A 108 4.19 -7.00 4.63
C SER A 108 3.48 -5.88 3.88
N ASN A 109 2.30 -5.45 4.36
CA ASN A 109 1.56 -4.32 3.82
C ASN A 109 2.42 -3.06 3.66
N LYS A 110 3.36 -2.81 4.58
CA LYS A 110 4.29 -1.69 4.48
C LYS A 110 5.18 -1.76 3.23
N GLN A 111 5.72 -2.95 2.92
CA GLN A 111 6.55 -3.13 1.74
C GLN A 111 5.73 -2.98 0.46
N MET A 112 4.51 -3.54 0.45
CA MET A 112 3.58 -3.38 -0.66
C MET A 112 3.29 -1.92 -0.96
N VAL A 113 2.91 -1.13 0.05
CA VAL A 113 2.60 0.30 -0.14
C VAL A 113 3.81 1.08 -0.66
N VAL A 114 5.02 0.81 -0.16
CA VAL A 114 6.24 1.48 -0.64
C VAL A 114 6.49 1.18 -2.13
N LEU A 115 6.34 -0.07 -2.57
CA LEU A 115 6.52 -0.44 -3.97
C LEU A 115 5.44 0.17 -4.87
N LEU A 116 4.19 0.16 -4.41
CA LEU A 116 3.07 0.73 -5.15
C LEU A 116 3.25 2.24 -5.32
N ASN A 117 3.73 2.96 -4.30
CA ASN A 117 4.05 4.38 -4.42
C ASN A 117 5.18 4.63 -5.42
N GLN A 118 6.25 3.84 -5.36
CA GLN A 118 7.35 3.92 -6.33
C GLN A 118 6.86 3.67 -7.76
N ALA A 119 5.99 2.67 -7.96
CA ALA A 119 5.38 2.39 -9.25
C ALA A 119 4.52 3.57 -9.73
N THR A 120 3.71 4.16 -8.85
CA THR A 120 2.92 5.35 -9.14
C THR A 120 3.79 6.54 -9.51
N ASP A 121 4.88 6.79 -8.79
CA ASP A 121 5.82 7.88 -9.07
C ASP A 121 6.46 7.71 -10.45
N ILE A 122 6.84 6.49 -10.82
CA ILE A 122 7.39 6.17 -12.14
C ILE A 122 6.34 6.35 -13.24
N ILE A 123 5.10 5.90 -13.02
CA ILE A 123 3.99 6.09 -13.98
C ILE A 123 3.73 7.59 -14.17
N ASN A 124 3.68 8.35 -13.07
CA ASN A 124 3.49 9.79 -13.11
C ASN A 124 4.62 10.48 -13.89
N LEU A 125 5.87 10.05 -13.68
CA LEU A 125 7.03 10.59 -14.40
C LEU A 125 6.97 10.26 -15.90
N TRP A 126 6.56 9.05 -16.26
CA TRP A 126 6.38 8.64 -17.65
C TRP A 126 5.25 9.40 -18.33
N GLN A 127 4.13 9.60 -17.63
CA GLN A 127 2.99 10.36 -18.15
C GLN A 127 3.33 11.84 -18.38
N GLN A 128 4.12 12.44 -17.48
CA GLN A 128 4.67 13.78 -17.68
C GLN A 128 5.61 13.82 -18.89
N SER A 129 6.54 12.88 -18.99
CA SER A 129 7.51 12.83 -20.08
C SER A 129 6.86 12.58 -21.46
N GLY A 130 5.76 11.82 -21.51
CA GLY A 130 4.99 11.61 -22.74
C GLY A 130 4.12 12.79 -23.15
N GLY A 131 3.88 13.75 -22.24
CA GLY A 131 3.13 14.99 -22.50
C GLY A 131 4.01 16.22 -22.72
N ASP A 132 5.25 16.23 -22.21
CA ASP A 132 6.19 17.37 -22.28
C ASP A 132 6.97 17.45 -23.61
N LEU A 133 6.83 16.45 -24.49
CA LEU A 133 7.45 16.44 -25.82
C LEU A 133 6.59 17.10 -26.92
N ALA A 134 5.60 17.93 -26.55
CA ALA A 134 4.69 18.61 -27.47
C ALA A 134 4.96 20.12 -27.57
#